data_AF-A0A1V5AN31-F1
#
_entry.id   AF-A0A1V5AN31-F1
#
_cell.length_a   1.000
_cell.length_b   1.000
_cell.length_c   1.000
_cell.angle_alpha   90.00
_cell.angle_beta   90.00
_cell.angle_gamma   90.00
#
_symmetry.space_group_name_H-M   'P 1'
#
loop_
_entity.id
_entity.type
_entity.pdbx_description
1 polymer ?
#
loop_
_entity_poly.entity_id
_entity_poly.type
_entity_poly.pdbx_seq_one_letter_code
_entity_poly.pdbx_strand_id
1 'polypeptide(L)'
;MCRYRRRSYSAVEADLNSSCIPTRIVKSEKIWAALWAKVLYNCALNPLSAILEVPYGALGQQAETRQIMNRVVSEIFDVMKAKGVIVPFCDADDYFRFFMERLLPATVDHRSSMLQDMMMGRQTEIDALNGAISQYGRKLGLPTPYNDLICALIKFKERPADSGKNFNESYGFSWPLIESHQVVA
;
A
#
# COMPACT_ATOMS: atom_id res chain seq x y z
N MET A 1 -2.39 -34.00 -26.71
CA MET A 1 -1.72 -33.65 -25.44
C MET A 1 -0.69 -32.55 -25.69
N CYS A 2 -0.99 -31.30 -25.33
CA CYS A 2 -0.06 -30.18 -25.50
C CYS A 2 1.00 -30.24 -24.38
N ARG A 3 2.25 -30.57 -24.71
CA ARG A 3 3.37 -30.48 -23.77
C ARG A 3 3.65 -28.99 -23.55
N TYR A 4 3.33 -28.47 -22.36
CA TYR A 4 3.75 -27.14 -21.94
C TYR A 4 5.28 -27.11 -21.86
N ARG A 5 5.96 -26.80 -22.97
CA ARG A 5 7.41 -26.56 -22.98
C ARG A 5 7.64 -25.36 -22.07
N ARG A 6 8.33 -25.55 -20.94
CA ARG A 6 8.88 -24.42 -20.18
C ARG A 6 9.72 -23.58 -21.15
N ARG A 7 9.20 -22.42 -21.55
CA ARG A 7 9.98 -21.45 -22.32
C ARG A 7 11.13 -21.00 -21.44
N SER A 8 12.32 -20.84 -22.03
CA SER A 8 13.45 -20.25 -21.31
C SER A 8 13.12 -18.78 -20.98
N TYR A 9 13.71 -18.23 -19.92
CA TYR A 9 13.51 -16.81 -19.59
C TYR A 9 13.91 -15.89 -20.75
N SER A 10 14.91 -16.28 -21.55
CA SER A 10 15.35 -15.55 -22.75
C SER A 10 14.27 -15.49 -23.84
N ALA A 11 13.48 -16.55 -24.01
CA ALA A 11 12.36 -16.52 -24.94
C ALA A 11 11.25 -15.55 -24.47
N VAL A 12 10.96 -15.54 -23.16
CA VAL A 12 9.97 -14.61 -22.59
C VAL A 12 10.43 -13.15 -22.70
N GLU A 13 11.71 -12.88 -22.43
CA GLU A 13 12.31 -11.56 -22.59
C GLU A 13 12.22 -11.08 -24.05
N ALA A 14 12.54 -11.94 -25.02
CA ALA A 14 12.44 -11.62 -26.44
C ALA A 14 10.98 -11.33 -26.85
N ASP A 15 10.04 -12.18 -26.44
CA ASP A 15 8.61 -12.01 -26.75
C ASP A 15 8.08 -10.66 -26.22
N LEU A 16 8.39 -10.31 -24.97
CA LEU A 16 7.95 -9.04 -24.36
C LEU A 16 8.57 -7.80 -25.02
N ASN A 17 9.87 -7.84 -25.30
CA ASN A 17 10.54 -6.73 -25.99
C ASN A 17 10.02 -6.58 -27.43
N SER A 18 9.76 -7.68 -28.14
CA SER A 18 9.14 -7.63 -29.48
C SER A 18 7.70 -7.09 -29.47
N SER A 19 7.06 -7.15 -28.31
CA SER A 19 5.73 -6.59 -28.05
C SER A 19 5.78 -5.17 -27.47
N CYS A 20 6.94 -4.49 -27.54
CA CYS A 20 7.16 -3.14 -27.02
C CYS A 20 6.93 -3.00 -25.49
N ILE A 21 7.14 -4.07 -24.72
CA ILE A 21 7.15 -4.05 -23.25
C ILE A 21 8.61 -4.21 -22.80
N PRO A 22 9.32 -3.10 -22.47
CA PRO A 22 10.72 -3.15 -22.10
C PRO A 22 10.95 -4.10 -20.93
N THR A 23 11.69 -5.17 -21.17
CA THR A 23 11.90 -6.24 -20.20
C THR A 23 13.34 -6.68 -20.20
N ARG A 24 13.88 -7.01 -19.02
CA ARG A 24 15.22 -7.58 -18.88
C ARG A 24 15.24 -8.71 -17.87
N ILE A 25 16.07 -9.71 -18.10
CA ILE A 25 16.38 -10.75 -17.13
C ILE A 25 17.35 -10.17 -16.09
N VAL A 26 17.01 -10.35 -14.82
CA VAL A 26 17.86 -9.95 -13.70
C VAL A 26 17.97 -11.10 -12.71
N LYS A 27 19.00 -11.05 -11.87
CA LYS A 27 19.10 -11.97 -10.73
C LYS A 27 17.98 -11.71 -9.72
N SER A 28 17.57 -12.75 -8.99
CA SER A 28 16.43 -12.71 -8.07
C SER A 28 16.55 -11.63 -6.99
N GLU A 29 17.76 -11.27 -6.56
CA GLU A 29 17.99 -10.24 -5.54
C GLU A 29 17.50 -8.87 -6.01
N LYS A 30 17.63 -8.55 -7.31
CA LYS A 30 17.11 -7.31 -7.89
C LYS A 30 15.57 -7.30 -7.92
N ILE A 31 14.95 -8.46 -8.13
CA ILE A 31 13.50 -8.61 -8.09
C ILE A 31 13.00 -8.38 -6.66
N TRP A 32 13.64 -9.03 -5.68
CA TRP A 32 13.27 -8.86 -4.27
C TRP A 32 13.44 -7.43 -3.77
N ALA A 33 14.54 -6.76 -4.13
CA ALA A 33 14.74 -5.36 -3.77
C ALA A 33 13.63 -4.46 -4.35
N ALA A 34 13.24 -4.67 -5.61
CA ALA A 34 12.15 -3.93 -6.24
C ALA A 34 10.79 -4.22 -5.58
N LEU A 35 10.53 -5.48 -5.20
CA LEU A 35 9.31 -5.86 -4.50
C LEU A 35 9.21 -5.19 -3.13
N TRP A 36 10.28 -5.22 -2.32
CA TRP A 36 10.27 -4.57 -1.01
C TRP A 36 10.16 -3.04 -1.09
N ALA A 37 10.80 -2.41 -2.07
CA ALA A 37 10.63 -0.98 -2.31
C ALA A 37 9.15 -0.63 -2.61
N LYS A 38 8.47 -1.47 -3.40
CA LYS A 38 7.03 -1.30 -3.68
C LYS A 38 6.17 -1.57 -2.44
N VAL A 39 6.51 -2.58 -1.64
CA VAL A 39 5.81 -2.89 -0.38
C VAL A 39 5.89 -1.72 0.60
N LEU A 40 7.08 -1.15 0.82
CA LEU A 40 7.27 0.03 1.66
C LEU A 40 6.35 1.18 1.24
N TYR A 41 6.38 1.51 -0.05
CA TYR A 41 5.59 2.61 -0.60
C TYR A 41 4.07 2.35 -0.51
N ASN A 42 3.62 1.17 -0.95
CA ASN A 42 2.20 0.83 -0.97
C ASN A 42 1.62 0.67 0.44
N CYS A 43 2.34 0.06 1.38
CA CYS A 43 1.85 -0.14 2.76
C CYS A 43 1.68 1.19 3.50
N ALA A 44 2.53 2.18 3.21
CA ALA A 44 2.43 3.51 3.81
C ALA A 44 1.27 4.34 3.21
N LEU A 45 0.97 4.19 1.92
CA LEU A 45 0.05 5.10 1.21
C LEU A 45 -1.32 4.50 0.88
N ASN A 46 -1.37 3.31 0.28
CA ASN A 46 -2.61 2.74 -0.25
C ASN A 46 -3.72 2.67 0.80
N PRO A 47 -3.49 2.05 1.98
CA PRO A 47 -4.57 1.90 2.94
C PRO A 47 -4.95 3.22 3.62
N LEU A 48 -4.00 4.14 3.84
CA LEU A 48 -4.36 5.45 4.41
C LEU A 48 -5.18 6.29 3.42
N SER A 49 -4.82 6.25 2.14
CA SER A 49 -5.60 6.87 1.06
C SER A 49 -7.01 6.28 1.00
N ALA A 50 -7.16 4.98 1.22
CA ALA A 50 -8.45 4.30 1.19
C ALA A 50 -9.30 4.51 2.46
N ILE A 51 -8.67 4.55 3.64
CA ILE A 51 -9.34 4.81 4.92
C ILE A 51 -9.86 6.25 4.96
N LEU A 52 -9.01 7.21 4.58
CA LEU A 52 -9.29 8.64 4.68
C LEU A 52 -9.90 9.23 3.40
N GLU A 53 -9.99 8.44 2.32
CA GLU A 53 -10.62 8.81 1.05
C GLU A 53 -9.99 10.05 0.38
N VAL A 54 -8.67 10.17 0.50
CA VAL A 54 -7.88 11.29 -0.03
C VAL A 54 -6.77 10.83 -0.98
N PRO A 55 -6.30 11.69 -1.90
CA PRO A 55 -5.10 11.42 -2.69
C PRO A 55 -3.83 11.47 -1.82
N TYR A 56 -2.72 10.93 -2.34
CA TYR A 56 -1.46 10.83 -1.59
C TYR A 56 -0.91 12.17 -1.11
N GLY A 57 -1.06 13.24 -1.91
CA GLY A 57 -0.61 14.58 -1.53
C GLY A 57 -1.22 15.07 -0.23
N ALA A 58 -2.49 14.78 0.03
CA ALA A 58 -3.18 15.18 1.26
C ALA A 58 -2.60 14.47 2.50
N LEU A 59 -2.31 13.16 2.39
CA LEU A 59 -1.59 12.40 3.43
C LEU A 59 -0.20 13.00 3.68
N GLY A 60 0.43 13.45 2.60
CA GLY A 60 1.71 14.10 2.62
C GLY A 60 1.73 15.44 3.31
N GLN A 61 0.61 16.13 3.50
CA GLN A 61 0.57 17.49 4.05
C GLN A 61 0.34 17.53 5.56
N GLN A 62 -0.31 16.49 6.12
CA GLN A 62 -0.69 16.45 7.53
C GLN A 62 0.36 15.74 8.39
N ALA A 63 0.63 16.27 9.58
CA ALA A 63 1.64 15.73 10.48
C ALA A 63 1.22 14.36 11.03
N GLU A 64 -0.07 14.19 11.29
CA GLU A 64 -0.69 12.99 11.84
C GLU A 64 -0.52 11.80 10.90
N THR A 65 -0.82 11.98 9.61
CA THR A 65 -0.66 10.93 8.59
C THR A 65 0.82 10.65 8.33
N ARG A 66 1.69 11.67 8.32
CA ARG A 66 3.14 11.46 8.23
C ARG A 66 3.68 10.60 9.36
N GLN A 67 3.21 10.82 10.59
CA GLN A 67 3.62 10.00 11.73
C GLN A 67 3.19 8.54 11.55
N ILE A 68 1.95 8.29 11.10
CA ILE A 68 1.48 6.92 10.84
C ILE A 68 2.30 6.27 9.72
N MET A 69 2.53 6.97 8.60
CA MET A 69 3.36 6.47 7.51
C MET A 69 4.77 6.09 7.99
N ASN A 70 5.41 6.93 8.80
CA ASN A 70 6.75 6.65 9.32
C ASN A 70 6.77 5.40 10.22
N ARG A 71 5.75 5.23 11.07
CA ARG A 71 5.63 4.04 11.93
C ARG A 71 5.43 2.76 11.13
N VAL A 72 4.57 2.80 10.11
CA VAL A 72 4.39 1.66 9.18
C VAL A 72 5.70 1.30 8.49
N VAL A 73 6.44 2.28 7.98
CA VAL A 73 7.75 2.09 7.35
C VAL A 73 8.75 1.48 8.34
N SER A 74 8.81 1.98 9.57
CA SER A 74 9.72 1.48 10.61
C SER A 74 9.49 -0.01 10.90
N GLU A 75 8.24 -0.43 11.08
CA GLU A 75 7.88 -1.84 11.30
C GLU A 75 8.29 -2.75 10.13
N ILE A 76 8.13 -2.26 8.89
CA ILE A 76 8.54 -2.98 7.69
C ILE A 76 10.06 -3.13 7.66
N PHE A 77 10.80 -2.10 8.04
CA PHE A 77 12.27 -2.16 8.13
C PHE A 77 12.75 -3.17 9.18
N ASP A 78 12.09 -3.26 10.33
CA ASP A 78 12.41 -4.27 11.35
C ASP A 78 12.23 -5.69 10.80
N VAL A 79 11.11 -5.93 10.09
CA VAL A 79 10.84 -7.20 9.42
C VAL A 79 11.89 -7.49 8.33
N MET A 80 12.22 -6.49 7.50
CA MET A 80 13.22 -6.63 6.44
C MET A 80 14.60 -6.98 6.99
N LYS A 81 15.02 -6.30 8.06
CA LYS A 81 16.30 -6.54 8.74
C LYS A 81 16.38 -7.96 9.27
N ALA A 82 15.35 -8.42 9.97
CA ALA A 82 15.29 -9.79 10.49
C ALA A 82 15.26 -10.86 9.38
N LYS A 83 14.77 -10.52 8.18
CA LYS A 83 14.76 -11.40 7.00
C LYS A 83 16.03 -11.32 6.16
N GLY A 84 17.00 -10.47 6.52
CA GLY A 84 18.23 -10.27 5.74
C GLY A 84 17.99 -9.60 4.38
N VAL A 85 16.93 -8.81 4.25
CA VAL A 85 16.63 -8.07 3.02
C VAL A 85 17.54 -6.86 2.92
N ILE A 86 18.26 -6.74 1.81
CA ILE A 86 19.18 -5.62 1.55
C ILE A 86 18.46 -4.59 0.68
N VAL A 87 18.46 -3.33 1.14
CA VAL A 87 17.94 -2.17 0.42
C VAL A 87 18.97 -1.04 0.42
N PRO A 88 18.94 -0.11 -0.56
CA PRO A 88 19.92 0.97 -0.66
C PRO A 88 19.58 2.15 0.28
N PHE A 89 19.23 1.85 1.53
CA PHE A 89 18.90 2.83 2.57
C PHE A 89 19.59 2.41 3.86
N CYS A 90 20.10 3.37 4.62
CA CYS A 90 20.79 3.09 5.89
C CYS A 90 19.82 2.54 6.94
N ASP A 91 18.64 3.14 7.03
CA ASP A 91 17.59 2.81 7.99
C ASP A 91 16.22 3.30 7.49
N ALA A 92 15.20 3.14 8.34
CA ALA A 92 13.82 3.54 8.06
C ALA A 92 13.69 5.07 7.87
N ASP A 93 14.41 5.88 8.65
CA ASP A 93 14.32 7.33 8.61
C ASP A 93 14.95 7.89 7.32
N ASP A 94 16.06 7.29 6.87
CA ASP A 94 16.70 7.58 5.59
C ASP A 94 15.76 7.30 4.42
N TYR A 95 15.11 6.13 4.41
CA TYR A 95 14.07 5.83 3.44
C TYR A 95 12.89 6.80 3.54
N PHE A 96 12.41 7.11 4.75
CA PHE A 96 11.24 7.97 4.93
C PHE A 96 11.51 9.39 4.45
N ARG A 97 12.72 9.91 4.65
CA ARG A 97 13.16 11.19 4.06
C ARG A 97 13.13 11.14 2.54
N PHE A 98 13.73 10.12 1.93
CA PHE A 98 13.67 9.93 0.47
C PHE A 98 12.24 9.78 -0.04
N PHE A 99 11.39 9.05 0.66
CA PHE A 99 9.98 8.86 0.35
C PHE A 99 9.24 10.20 0.32
N MET A 100 9.41 11.05 1.33
CA MET A 100 8.75 12.36 1.42
C MET A 100 9.29 13.37 0.40
N GLU A 101 10.60 13.34 0.11
CA GLU A 101 11.26 14.32 -0.77
C GLU A 101 11.18 13.97 -2.25
N ARG A 102 11.07 12.68 -2.60
CA ARG A 102 11.21 12.19 -3.99
C ARG A 102 10.03 11.38 -4.48
N LEU A 103 9.58 10.38 -3.71
CA LEU A 103 8.55 9.44 -4.18
C LEU A 103 7.16 10.04 -4.13
N LEU A 104 6.79 10.60 -2.98
CA LEU A 104 5.47 11.18 -2.75
C LEU A 104 5.19 12.40 -3.64
N PRO A 105 6.12 13.37 -3.83
CA PRO A 105 5.88 14.51 -4.72
C PRO A 105 5.58 14.12 -6.18
N ALA A 106 6.16 13.01 -6.66
CA ALA A 106 5.92 12.52 -8.01
C ALA A 106 4.51 11.92 -8.20
N THR A 107 3.72 11.78 -7.13
CA THR A 107 2.48 11.02 -7.09
C THR A 107 1.39 11.70 -6.27
N VAL A 108 1.47 13.02 -6.06
CA VAL A 108 0.58 13.79 -5.17
C VAL A 108 -0.91 13.66 -5.53
N ASP A 109 -1.24 13.62 -6.82
CA ASP A 109 -2.63 13.51 -7.29
C ASP A 109 -3.13 12.07 -7.36
N HIS A 110 -2.26 11.10 -7.05
CA HIS A 110 -2.60 9.69 -7.16
C HIS A 110 -3.62 9.28 -6.08
N ARG A 111 -4.69 8.64 -6.54
CA ARG A 111 -5.65 7.91 -5.71
C ARG A 111 -5.32 6.43 -5.77
N SER A 112 -5.09 5.80 -4.62
CA SER A 112 -4.64 4.41 -4.57
C SER A 112 -5.60 3.43 -5.27
N SER A 113 -5.05 2.32 -5.76
CA SER A 113 -5.84 1.18 -6.22
C SER A 113 -6.80 0.69 -5.15
N MET A 114 -6.33 0.61 -3.91
CA MET A 114 -7.15 0.20 -2.76
C MET A 114 -8.37 1.10 -2.53
N LEU A 115 -8.20 2.43 -2.63
CA LEU A 115 -9.33 3.37 -2.57
C LEU A 115 -10.33 3.11 -3.72
N GLN A 116 -9.81 2.93 -4.94
CA GLN A 116 -10.66 2.65 -6.11
C GLN A 116 -11.43 1.33 -5.96
N ASP A 117 -10.79 0.28 -5.44
CA ASP A 117 -11.44 -1.00 -5.20
C ASP A 117 -12.52 -0.89 -4.14
N MET A 118 -12.27 -0.15 -3.05
CA MET A 118 -13.28 0.10 -2.03
C MET A 118 -14.48 0.90 -2.57
N MET A 119 -14.24 1.92 -3.41
CA MET A 119 -15.31 2.67 -4.08
C MET A 119 -16.15 1.80 -5.02
N MET A 120 -15.56 0.72 -5.56
CA MET A 120 -16.25 -0.24 -6.42
C MET A 120 -16.77 -1.47 -5.65
N GLY A 121 -16.66 -1.51 -4.32
CA GLY A 121 -17.08 -2.64 -3.49
C GLY A 121 -16.29 -3.93 -3.76
N ARG A 122 -15.05 -3.83 -4.22
CA ARG A 122 -14.14 -4.96 -4.48
C ARG A 122 -13.26 -5.25 -3.27
N GLN A 123 -12.82 -6.50 -3.16
CA GLN A 123 -11.77 -6.85 -2.21
C GLN A 123 -10.46 -6.17 -2.57
N THR A 124 -9.70 -5.76 -1.57
CA THR A 124 -8.42 -5.06 -1.73
C THR A 124 -7.24 -6.01 -1.57
N GLU A 125 -6.04 -5.54 -1.94
CA GLU A 125 -4.80 -6.27 -1.71
C GLU A 125 -4.25 -6.21 -0.26
N ILE A 126 -5.03 -5.78 0.75
CA ILE A 126 -4.52 -5.49 2.11
C ILE A 126 -3.80 -6.68 2.77
N ASP A 127 -4.26 -7.91 2.55
CA ASP A 127 -3.65 -9.11 3.12
C ASP A 127 -2.26 -9.39 2.53
N ALA A 128 -2.05 -9.02 1.26
CA ALA A 128 -0.78 -9.16 0.56
C ALA A 128 0.20 -8.02 0.87
N LEU A 129 -0.30 -6.90 1.40
CA LEU A 129 0.48 -5.73 1.83
C LEU A 129 0.70 -5.76 3.35
N ASN A 130 0.03 -4.90 4.10
CA ASN A 130 0.20 -4.77 5.55
C ASN A 130 -0.11 -6.08 6.30
N GLY A 131 -1.04 -6.90 5.80
CA GLY A 131 -1.33 -8.21 6.36
C GLY A 131 -0.14 -9.19 6.26
N ALA A 132 0.61 -9.15 5.16
CA ALA A 132 1.81 -9.97 4.96
C ALA A 132 2.94 -9.52 5.90
N ILE A 133 3.13 -8.21 6.07
CA ILE A 133 4.08 -7.65 7.04
C ILE A 133 3.73 -8.12 8.45
N SER A 134 2.46 -8.02 8.82
CA SER A 134 1.96 -8.46 10.12
C SER A 134 2.18 -9.96 10.35
N GLN A 135 1.98 -10.78 9.31
CA GLN A 135 2.26 -12.21 9.38
C GLN A 135 3.75 -12.49 9.57
N TYR A 136 4.63 -11.77 8.88
CA TYR A 136 6.08 -11.91 9.07
C TYR A 136 6.50 -11.44 10.46
N GLY A 137 5.98 -10.33 10.96
CA GLY A 137 6.23 -9.83 12.31
C GLY A 137 5.93 -10.90 13.36
N ARG A 138 4.72 -11.48 13.33
CA ARG A 138 4.34 -12.59 14.22
C ARG A 138 5.28 -13.79 14.14
N LYS A 139 5.66 -14.22 12.94
CA LYS A 139 6.58 -15.36 12.75
C LYS A 139 7.99 -15.09 13.29
N LEU A 140 8.41 -13.83 13.33
CA LEU A 140 9.73 -13.39 13.77
C LEU A 140 9.75 -12.88 15.21
N GLY A 141 8.59 -12.82 15.89
CA GLY A 141 8.46 -12.24 17.23
C GLY A 141 8.64 -10.71 17.25
N LEU A 142 8.37 -10.03 16.13
CA LEU A 142 8.48 -8.58 16.00
C LEU A 142 7.09 -7.93 16.06
N PRO A 143 6.89 -6.87 16.85
CA PRO A 143 5.63 -6.15 16.90
C PRO A 143 5.40 -5.36 15.60
N THR A 144 4.19 -5.46 15.04
CA THR A 144 3.75 -4.71 13.86
C THR A 144 2.41 -3.98 14.08
N PRO A 145 2.21 -3.28 15.22
CA PRO A 145 0.91 -2.77 15.63
C PRO A 145 0.26 -1.81 14.63
N TYR A 146 1.02 -0.98 13.91
CA TYR A 146 0.46 -0.07 12.93
C TYR A 146 0.00 -0.80 11.68
N ASN A 147 0.78 -1.78 11.20
CA ASN A 147 0.35 -2.64 10.10
C ASN A 147 -0.88 -3.49 10.47
N ASP A 148 -0.93 -4.03 11.70
CA ASP A 148 -2.06 -4.80 12.22
C ASP A 148 -3.33 -3.93 12.31
N LEU A 149 -3.22 -2.72 12.86
CA LEU A 149 -4.32 -1.77 12.98
C LEU A 149 -4.88 -1.38 11.61
N ILE A 150 -4.01 -0.97 10.68
CA ILE A 150 -4.42 -0.55 9.33
C ILE A 150 -5.10 -1.70 8.60
N CYS A 151 -4.57 -2.93 8.72
CA CYS A 151 -5.21 -4.10 8.15
C CYS A 151 -6.63 -4.28 8.70
N ALA A 152 -6.81 -4.20 10.02
CA ALA A 152 -8.13 -4.32 10.65
C ALA A 152 -9.13 -3.23 10.17
N LEU A 153 -8.68 -1.99 9.99
CA LEU A 153 -9.52 -0.89 9.51
C LEU A 153 -9.98 -1.11 8.07
N ILE A 154 -9.08 -1.52 7.17
CA ILE A 154 -9.46 -1.86 5.79
C ILE A 154 -10.41 -3.06 5.77
N LYS A 155 -10.12 -4.13 6.52
CA LYS A 155 -11.01 -5.29 6.62
C LYS A 155 -12.40 -4.94 7.14
N PHE A 156 -12.52 -3.93 8.00
CA PHE A 156 -13.82 -3.41 8.40
C PHE A 156 -14.51 -2.69 7.25
N LYS A 157 -13.82 -1.79 6.54
CA LYS A 157 -14.39 -1.05 5.40
C LYS A 157 -14.66 -1.90 4.15
N GLU A 158 -13.99 -3.04 3.98
CA GLU A 158 -14.26 -4.02 2.91
C GLU A 158 -15.62 -4.72 3.06
N ARG A 159 -16.19 -4.72 4.27
CA ARG A 159 -17.50 -5.35 4.49
C ARG A 159 -18.55 -4.54 3.74
N PRO A 160 -19.43 -5.19 2.96
CA PRO A 160 -20.56 -4.50 2.37
C PRO A 160 -21.30 -3.73 3.45
N ALA A 161 -21.59 -2.45 3.20
CA ALA A 161 -22.60 -1.76 3.99
C ALA A 161 -23.88 -2.59 3.91
N ASP A 162 -24.47 -2.92 5.06
CA ASP A 162 -25.68 -3.73 5.13
C ASP A 162 -26.71 -3.14 4.15
N SER A 163 -27.11 -3.97 3.19
CA SER A 163 -27.81 -3.59 1.98
C SER A 163 -28.95 -2.59 2.25
N GLY A 164 -28.78 -1.34 1.81
CA GLY A 164 -29.87 -0.38 1.65
C GLY A 164 -30.16 0.56 2.81
N LYS A 165 -29.34 0.62 3.86
CA LYS A 165 -29.48 1.64 4.91
C LYS A 165 -28.38 2.68 4.83
N ASN A 166 -28.75 3.95 4.85
CA ASN A 166 -27.77 5.04 5.00
C ASN A 166 -26.94 4.80 6.27
N PHE A 167 -25.66 5.22 6.30
CA PHE A 167 -24.78 5.05 7.46
C PHE A 167 -25.42 5.55 8.77
N ASN A 168 -26.19 6.65 8.68
CA ASN A 168 -26.98 7.21 9.77
C ASN A 168 -28.18 6.34 10.20
N GLU A 169 -28.80 5.60 9.27
CA GLU A 169 -29.92 4.69 9.54
C GLU A 169 -29.44 3.35 10.12
N SER A 170 -28.25 2.88 9.73
CA SER A 170 -27.68 1.63 10.21
C SER A 170 -27.14 1.73 11.64
N TYR A 171 -26.66 2.90 12.06
CA TYR A 171 -25.96 3.08 13.34
C TYR A 171 -26.55 4.18 14.24
N GLY A 172 -27.65 4.82 13.84
CA GLY A 172 -28.38 5.78 14.69
C GLY A 172 -27.64 7.11 14.96
N PHE A 173 -26.61 7.42 14.18
CA PHE A 173 -25.89 8.69 14.30
C PHE A 173 -26.57 9.77 13.45
N SER A 174 -27.03 10.84 14.09
CA SER A 174 -27.44 12.08 13.41
C SER A 174 -26.26 13.05 13.44
N TRP A 175 -25.38 12.98 12.45
CA TRP A 175 -24.45 14.09 12.20
C TRP A 175 -25.22 15.24 11.54
N PRO A 176 -25.14 16.49 12.04
CA PRO A 176 -25.59 17.62 11.24
C PRO A 176 -24.80 17.59 9.93
N LEU A 177 -25.52 17.52 8.82
CA LEU A 177 -24.92 17.64 7.49
C LEU A 177 -24.08 18.92 7.50
N ILE A 178 -22.77 18.80 7.34
CA ILE A 178 -21.96 19.96 6.96
C ILE A 178 -22.42 20.27 5.54
N GLU A 179 -23.35 21.20 5.40
CA GLU A 179 -23.70 21.75 4.11
C GLU A 179 -22.41 22.26 3.47
N SER A 180 -22.06 21.67 2.33
CA SER A 180 -20.90 22.04 1.53
C SER A 180 -21.16 23.40 0.86
N HIS A 181 -21.30 24.45 1.66
CA HIS A 181 -21.37 25.83 1.23
C HIS A 181 -20.40 26.64 2.08
N GLN A 182 -19.17 26.74 1.54
CA GLN A 182 -18.22 27.87 1.60
C GLN A 182 -16.79 27.38 1.82
N VAL A 183 -16.16 26.96 0.72
CA VAL A 183 -14.76 27.36 0.47
C VAL A 183 -14.78 28.06 -0.88
N VAL A 184 -15.09 29.35 -0.84
CA VAL A 184 -14.76 30.32 -1.88
C VAL A 184 -14.09 31.49 -1.18
N ALA A 185 -12.76 31.51 -1.25
CA ALA A 185 -11.87 32.68 -1.34
C ALA A 185 -10.42 32.17 -1.26
#